data_AF-A0A956CK84-F1
#
_entry.id   AF-A0A956CK84-F1
#
_cell.length_a   1.000
_cell.length_b   1.000
_cell.length_c   1.000
_cell.angle_alpha   90.00
_cell.angle_beta   90.00
_cell.angle_gamma   90.00
#
_symmetry.space_group_name_H-M   'P 1'
#
loop_
_entity.id
_entity.type
_entity.pdbx_description
1 polymer ?
#
loop_
_entity_poly.entity_id
_entity_poly.type
_entity_poly.pdbx_seq_one_letter_code
_entity_poly.pdbx_strand_id
1 'polypeptide(L)'
;MITRIYAVAINTFREAVRDKVLYGVLAFATAVLLFTLALAQLSLNQQLRVVLDVGLASISLFSVMVAIFLGSSLLYKEIERKTLY
;
A
#
# COMPACT_ATOMS: atom_id res chain seq x y z
N MET A 1 0.39 -9.42 30.08
CA MET A 1 -0.62 -8.76 29.22
C MET A 1 -0.04 -8.28 27.89
N ILE A 2 1.07 -7.54 27.89
CA ILE A 2 1.72 -7.01 26.68
C ILE A 2 1.98 -8.10 25.62
N THR A 3 2.43 -9.29 26.03
CA THR A 3 2.70 -10.42 25.12
C THR A 3 1.45 -10.89 24.36
N ARG A 4 0.26 -10.82 24.97
CA ARG A 4 -0.99 -11.21 24.31
C ARG A 4 -1.43 -10.17 23.28
N ILE A 5 -1.31 -8.88 23.62
CA ILE A 5 -1.61 -7.78 22.71
C ILE A 5 -0.69 -7.86 21.49
N TYR A 6 0.60 -8.10 21.71
CA TYR A 6 1.58 -8.24 20.64
C TYR A 6 1.29 -9.46 19.75
N ALA A 7 0.90 -10.58 20.34
CA ALA A 7 0.54 -11.79 19.59
C ALA A 7 -0.68 -11.57 18.69
N VAL A 8 -1.70 -10.82 19.14
CA VAL A 8 -2.86 -10.47 18.31
C VAL A 8 -2.45 -9.50 17.20
N ALA A 9 -1.72 -8.43 17.54
CA ALA A 9 -1.27 -7.43 16.56
C ALA A 9 -0.44 -8.04 15.42
N ILE A 10 0.52 -8.92 15.76
CA ILE A 10 1.38 -9.55 14.74
C ILE A 10 0.61 -10.55 13.88
N ASN A 11 -0.39 -11.22 14.44
CA ASN A 11 -1.22 -12.14 13.68
C ASN A 11 -2.11 -11.38 12.68
N THR A 12 -2.76 -10.30 13.12
CA THR A 12 -3.57 -9.43 12.25
C THR A 12 -2.71 -8.78 11.16
N PHE A 13 -1.50 -8.32 11.49
CA PHE A 13 -0.58 -7.77 10.50
C PHE A 13 -0.18 -8.82 9.45
N ARG A 14 0.23 -10.03 9.86
CA ARG A 14 0.58 -11.10 8.92
C ARG A 14 -0.60 -11.50 8.03
N GLU A 15 -1.80 -11.50 8.58
CA GLU A 15 -3.02 -11.81 7.84
C GLU A 15 -3.38 -10.72 6.82
N ALA A 16 -3.20 -9.44 7.18
CA ALA A 16 -3.36 -8.31 6.27
C ALA A 16 -2.31 -8.34 5.14
N VAL A 17 -1.03 -8.59 5.47
CA VAL A 17 0.06 -8.70 4.49
C VAL A 17 -0.13 -9.89 3.55
N ARG A 18 -0.82 -10.95 3.98
CA ARG A 18 -1.12 -12.12 3.14
C ARG A 18 -2.24 -11.89 2.13
N ASP A 19 -2.91 -10.74 2.19
CA ASP A 19 -3.96 -10.39 1.24
C ASP A 19 -3.34 -10.20 -0.16
N LYS A 20 -3.82 -11.00 -1.13
CA LYS A 20 -3.29 -11.00 -2.51
C LYS A 20 -3.46 -9.64 -3.18
N VAL A 21 -4.49 -8.88 -2.78
CA VAL A 21 -4.74 -7.53 -3.30
C VAL A 21 -3.58 -6.59 -2.95
N LEU A 22 -3.06 -6.70 -1.74
CA LEU A 22 -1.95 -5.88 -1.25
C LEU A 22 -0.67 -6.10 -2.07
N TYR A 23 -0.36 -7.36 -2.40
CA TYR A 23 0.76 -7.70 -3.29
C TYR A 23 0.58 -7.12 -4.69
N GLY A 24 -0.63 -7.17 -5.24
CA GLY A 24 -0.94 -6.60 -6.55
C GLY A 24 -0.73 -5.08 -6.59
N VAL A 25 -1.24 -4.37 -5.58
CA VAL A 25 -1.06 -2.92 -5.46
C VAL A 25 0.40 -2.54 -5.27
N LEU A 26 1.15 -3.25 -4.42
CA LEU A 26 2.58 -3.00 -4.21
C LEU A 26 3.41 -3.26 -5.47
N ALA A 27 3.13 -4.34 -6.19
CA ALA A 27 3.82 -4.64 -7.45
C ALA A 27 3.57 -3.54 -8.49
N PHE A 28 2.33 -3.10 -8.63
CA PHE A 28 1.98 -2.04 -9.57
C PHE A 28 2.57 -0.68 -9.15
N ALA A 29 2.52 -0.33 -7.86
CA ALA A 29 3.14 0.88 -7.33
C ALA A 29 4.65 0.90 -7.59
N THR A 30 5.33 -0.22 -7.37
CA THR A 30 6.78 -0.36 -7.64
C THR A 30 7.08 -0.22 -9.13
N ALA A 31 6.26 -0.84 -10.00
CA ALA A 31 6.43 -0.71 -11.45
C ALA A 31 6.28 0.76 -11.91
N VAL A 32 5.28 1.48 -11.40
CA VAL A 32 5.09 2.91 -11.70
C VAL A 32 6.26 3.74 -11.19
N LEU A 33 6.75 3.48 -9.97
CA LEU A 33 7.92 4.17 -9.42
C LEU A 33 9.17 3.94 -10.27
N LEU A 34 9.43 2.72 -10.72
CA LEU A 34 10.53 2.44 -11.65
C LEU A 34 10.34 3.13 -13.00
N PHE A 35 9.09 3.21 -13.48
CA PHE A 35 8.77 3.93 -14.72
C PHE A 35 9.05 5.43 -14.60
N THR A 36 8.96 6.03 -13.41
CA THR A 36 9.34 7.44 -13.20
C THR A 36 10.82 7.70 -13.51
N LEU A 37 11.70 6.73 -13.28
CA LEU A 37 13.12 6.83 -13.62
C LEU A 37 13.32 6.84 -15.14
N ALA A 38 12.54 6.05 -15.88
CA ALA A 38 12.55 6.07 -17.34
C ALA A 38 12.05 7.42 -17.88
N LEU A 39 10.98 7.97 -17.29
CA LEU A 39 10.46 9.30 -17.63
C LEU A 39 11.48 10.42 -17.34
N ALA A 40 12.22 10.29 -16.24
CA ALA A 40 13.27 11.24 -15.89
C ALA A 40 14.37 11.30 -16.96
N GLN A 41 14.80 10.15 -17.48
CA GLN A 41 15.82 10.10 -18.53
C GLN A 41 15.38 10.79 -19.83
N LEU A 42 14.08 10.76 -20.16
CA LEU A 42 13.51 11.47 -21.31
C LEU A 42 13.39 12.98 -21.08
N SER A 43 13.52 13.45 -19.83
CA SER A 43 13.34 14.86 -19.48
C SER A 43 14.64 15.64 -19.67
N LEU A 44 14.65 16.56 -20.64
CA LEU A 44 15.79 17.44 -20.92
C LEU A 44 16.03 18.39 -19.73
N ASN A 45 17.12 18.16 -19.00
CA ASN A 45 17.62 19.00 -17.91
C ASN A 45 16.67 19.17 -16.69
N GLN A 46 15.65 18.33 -16.55
CA GLN A 46 14.66 18.38 -15.44
C GLN A 46 14.46 17.02 -14.73
N GLN A 47 15.42 16.10 -14.86
CA GLN A 47 15.37 14.75 -14.29
C GLN A 47 14.90 14.72 -12.83
N LEU A 48 15.52 15.51 -11.96
CA LEU A 48 15.19 15.54 -10.53
C LEU A 48 13.74 15.97 -10.27
N ARG A 49 13.25 16.97 -11.02
CA ARG A 49 11.91 17.50 -10.84
C ARG A 49 10.85 16.48 -11.25
N VAL A 50 11.07 15.78 -12.36
CA VAL A 50 10.13 14.77 -12.86
C VAL A 50 10.07 13.56 -11.92
N VAL A 51 11.21 13.11 -11.39
CA VAL A 51 11.22 12.03 -10.38
C VAL A 51 10.45 12.45 -9.13
N LEU A 52 10.67 13.65 -8.62
CA LEU A 52 9.99 14.12 -7.42
C LEU A 52 8.49 14.31 -7.64
N ASP A 53 8.09 15.01 -8.69
CA ASP A 53 6.67 15.29 -8.94
C ASP A 53 5.89 14.00 -9.23
N VAL A 54 6.37 13.18 -10.17
CA VAL A 54 5.67 11.95 -10.55
C VAL A 54 5.80 10.87 -9.47
N GLY A 55 6.97 10.75 -8.84
CA GLY A 55 7.22 9.80 -7.78
C GLY A 55 6.37 10.08 -6.55
N LEU A 56 6.34 11.32 -6.07
CA LEU A 56 5.51 11.72 -4.92
C LEU A 56 4.02 11.62 -5.25
N ALA A 57 3.59 12.02 -6.45
CA ALA A 57 2.20 11.84 -6.88
C ALA A 57 1.80 10.36 -6.90
N SER A 58 2.67 9.48 -7.40
CA SER A 58 2.44 8.03 -7.42
C SER A 58 2.34 7.47 -6.00
N ILE A 59 3.28 7.81 -5.10
CA ILE A 59 3.24 7.38 -3.69
C ILE A 59 1.95 7.83 -3.03
N SER A 60 1.56 9.10 -3.21
CA SER A 60 0.32 9.64 -2.67
C SER A 60 -0.90 8.84 -3.15
N LEU A 61 -1.02 8.62 -4.46
CA LEU A 61 -2.13 7.84 -5.03
C LEU A 61 -2.19 6.42 -4.48
N PHE A 62 -1.08 5.70 -4.51
CA PHE A 62 -1.02 4.31 -4.06
C PHE A 62 -1.23 4.18 -2.55
N SER A 63 -0.78 5.14 -1.75
CA SER A 63 -1.00 5.13 -0.30
C SER A 63 -2.49 5.18 0.06
N VAL A 64 -3.27 6.01 -0.63
CA VAL A 64 -4.72 6.11 -0.46
C VAL A 64 -5.40 4.81 -0.91
N MET A 65 -4.99 4.25 -2.05
CA MET A 65 -5.52 2.97 -2.52
C MET A 65 -5.29 1.86 -1.49
N VAL A 66 -4.06 1.73 -0.98
CA VAL A 66 -3.73 0.73 0.06
C VAL A 66 -4.59 0.95 1.30
N ALA A 67 -4.76 2.19 1.76
CA ALA A 67 -5.59 2.49 2.93
C ALA A 67 -7.06 2.05 2.74
N ILE A 68 -7.64 2.29 1.56
CA ILE A 68 -9.02 1.88 1.23
C ILE A 68 -9.15 0.35 1.20
N PHE A 69 -8.24 -0.33 0.50
CA PHE A 69 -8.29 -1.80 0.39
C PHE A 69 -8.07 -2.48 1.74
N LEU A 70 -7.10 -2.01 2.52
CA LEU A 70 -6.82 -2.57 3.83
C LEU A 70 -7.98 -2.33 4.80
N GLY A 71 -8.52 -1.10 4.81
CA GLY A 71 -9.70 -0.76 5.61
C GLY A 71 -10.92 -1.61 5.26
N SER A 72 -11.19 -1.79 3.97
CA SER A 72 -12.28 -2.65 3.49
C SER A 72 -12.09 -4.13 3.87
N SER A 73 -10.88 -4.68 3.67
CA SER A 73 -10.57 -6.08 4.01
C SER A 73 -10.70 -6.35 5.51
N LEU A 74 -10.27 -5.40 6.35
CA LEU A 74 -10.44 -5.48 7.80
C LEU A 74 -11.93 -5.38 8.19
N LEU A 75 -12.66 -4.39 7.66
CA LEU A 75 -14.08 -4.21 7.94
C LEU A 75 -14.92 -5.43 7.52
N TYR A 76 -14.65 -5.99 6.35
CA TYR A 76 -15.31 -7.18 5.85
C TYR A 76 -15.12 -8.39 6.79
N LYS A 77 -13.88 -8.59 7.28
CA LYS A 77 -13.57 -9.67 8.24
C LYS A 77 -14.26 -9.48 9.58
N GLU A 78 -14.37 -8.24 10.05
CA GLU A 78 -15.09 -7.90 11.29
C GLU A 78 -16.59 -8.24 11.16
N ILE A 79 -17.20 -7.89 10.02
CA ILE A 79 -18.60 -8.20 9.71
C ILE A 79 -18.83 -9.71 9.59
N GLU A 80 -17.95 -10.43 8.88
CA GLU A 80 -18.07 -11.89 8.69
C GLU A 80 -17.95 -12.66 10.01
N ARG A 81 -17.12 -12.19 10.94
CA ARG A 81 -16.95 -12.79 12.27
C ARG A 81 -18.13 -12.56 13.22
N LYS A 82 -19.19 -11.86 12.80
CA LYS A 82 -20.37 -11.51 13.61
C LYS A 82 -20.01 -10.86 14.96
N THR A 83 -18.89 -10.14 15.04
CA THR A 83 -18.52 -9.40 16.27
C THR A 83 -19.26 -8.07 16.38
N LEU A 84 -19.85 -7.59 15.29
CA LEU A 84 -20.80 -6.48 15.25
C LEU A 84 -22.19 -7.02 14.87
N TYR A 85 -23.11 -6.96 15.83
CA TYR A 85 -24.56 -6.92 15.60
C TYR A 85 -25.02 -5.47 15.75
#